data_AF-X0XJQ2-F1
#
_entry.id   AF-X0XJQ2-F1
#
_cell.length_a   1.000
_cell.length_b   1.000
_cell.length_c   1.000
_cell.angle_alpha   90.00
_cell.angle_beta   90.00
_cell.angle_gamma   90.00
#
_symmetry.space_group_name_H-M   'P 1'
#
loop_
_entity.id
_entity.type
_entity.pdbx_description
1 polymer ?
#
loop_
_entity_poly.entity_id
_entity_poly.type
_entity_poly.pdbx_seq_one_letter_code
_entity_poly.pdbx_strand_id
1 'polypeptide(L)' 'LGKEASKENLKGIRREVGLVFQDPDDQLFMPTVFDDVAFGPINTGCSEEEVRDRVAQALK' A
#
# COMPACT_ATOMS: atom_id res chain seq x y z
N LEU A 1 -3.47 -16.12 8.88
CA LEU A 1 -4.24 -16.34 7.64
C LEU A 1 -4.13 -17.75 7.08
N GLY A 2 -3.12 -18.59 7.39
CA GLY A 2 -3.11 -20.03 7.07
C GLY A 2 -3.21 -20.44 5.58
N LYS A 3 -3.46 -19.48 4.68
CA LYS A 3 -3.58 -19.62 3.24
C LYS A 3 -2.18 -19.88 2.68
N GLU A 4 -2.04 -20.95 1.91
CA GLU A 4 -0.86 -21.16 1.07
C GLU A 4 -0.82 -20.11 -0.04
N ALA A 5 0.34 -19.49 -0.27
CA ALA A 5 0.47 -18.46 -1.30
C ALA A 5 0.60 -19.10 -2.69
N SER A 6 -0.32 -18.78 -3.59
CA SER A 6 -0.31 -19.20 -4.99
C SER A 6 -0.43 -17.99 -5.91
N LYS A 7 -0.07 -18.15 -7.19
CA LYS A 7 -0.20 -17.06 -8.17
C LYS A 7 -1.62 -16.52 -8.28
N GLU A 8 -2.65 -17.36 -8.08
CA GLU A 8 -4.04 -16.91 -8.14
C GLU A 8 -4.44 -16.02 -6.95
N ASN A 9 -3.90 -16.28 -5.75
CA ASN A 9 -4.36 -15.61 -4.52
C ASN A 9 -3.45 -14.47 -4.04
N LEU A 10 -2.26 -14.31 -4.64
CA LEU A 10 -1.28 -13.29 -4.23
C LEU A 10 -1.86 -11.87 -4.17
N LYS A 11 -2.74 -11.49 -5.10
CA LYS A 11 -3.38 -10.16 -5.10
C LYS A 11 -4.28 -9.96 -3.88
N GLY A 12 -4.97 -11.00 -3.43
CA GLY A 12 -5.79 -10.98 -2.21
C GLY A 12 -4.92 -10.89 -0.96
N ILE A 13 -3.87 -11.71 -0.88
CA ILE A 13 -2.93 -11.70 0.26
C ILE A 13 -2.31 -10.31 0.46
N ARG A 14 -1.87 -9.65 -0.63
CA ARG A 14 -1.26 -8.30 -0.57
C ARG A 14 -2.23 -7.19 -0.11
N ARG A 15 -3.54 -7.44 -0.09
CA ARG A 15 -4.52 -6.53 0.53
C ARG A 15 -4.65 -6.72 2.03
N GLU A 16 -4.27 -7.89 2.54
CA GLU A 16 -4.39 -8.27 3.95
C GLU A 16 -3.06 -8.10 4.71
N VAL A 17 -1.93 -8.05 4.01
CA VAL A 17 -0.57 -8.02 4.60
C VAL A 17 0.27 -6.92 3.95
N GLY A 18 0.80 -6.02 4.78
CA GLY A 18 1.84 -5.05 4.41
C GLY A 18 3.24 -5.59 4.75
N LEU A 19 4.25 -5.20 3.96
CA LEU A 19 5.65 -5.58 4.15
C LEU A 19 6.52 -4.32 4.15
N VAL A 20 7.39 -4.20 5.15
CA VAL A 20 8.40 -3.15 5.26
C VAL A 20 9.76 -3.84 5.32
N PHE A 21 10.69 -3.43 4.45
CA PHE A 21 12.05 -3.96 4.45
C PHE A 21 12.93 -3.23 5.47
N GLN A 22 14.15 -3.73 5.69
CA GLN A 22 15.07 -3.17 6.69
C GLN A 22 15.50 -1.73 6.34
N ASP A 23 15.67 -1.45 5.05
CA ASP A 23 16.01 -0.13 4.51
C ASP A 23 14.78 0.46 3.79
N PRO A 24 13.84 1.09 4.52
CA PRO A 24 12.60 1.60 3.93
C PRO A 24 12.84 2.78 2.98
N ASP A 25 13.96 3.48 3.10
CA ASP A 25 14.31 4.62 2.23
C ASP A 25 14.50 4.17 0.76
N ASP A 26 14.96 2.93 0.55
CA ASP A 26 15.07 2.33 -0.79
C ASP A 26 13.70 2.07 -1.44
N GLN A 27 12.62 2.16 -0.66
CA GLN A 27 11.24 1.98 -1.14
C GLN A 27 10.57 3.30 -1.52
N LEU A 28 11.21 4.46 -1.32
CA LEU A 28 10.67 5.76 -1.73
C LEU A 28 10.93 5.99 -3.23
N PHE A 29 9.89 6.28 -4.00
CA PHE A 29 10.01 6.50 -5.44
C PHE A 29 9.11 7.61 -6.00
N MET A 30 8.21 8.17 -5.19
CA MET A 30 7.34 9.27 -5.62
C MET A 30 7.90 10.65 -5.23
N PRO A 31 7.52 11.74 -5.94
CA PRO A 31 8.06 13.07 -5.69
C PRO A 31 7.71 13.68 -4.33
N THR A 32 6.63 13.21 -3.69
CA THR A 32 6.20 13.70 -2.37
C THR A 32 5.82 12.55 -1.46
N VAL A 33 5.88 12.79 -0.15
CA VAL A 33 5.43 11.82 0.88
C VAL A 33 3.97 11.45 0.68
N PHE A 34 3.11 12.41 0.31
CA PHE A 34 1.71 12.15 0.00
C PHE A 34 1.58 11.15 -1.15
N ASP A 35 2.29 11.40 -2.25
CA ASP A 35 2.21 10.57 -3.47
C ASP A 35 2.71 9.15 -3.23
N ASP A 36 3.77 8.98 -2.42
CA ASP A 36 4.34 7.67 -2.09
C ASP A 36 3.36 6.83 -1.26
N VAL A 37 2.77 7.43 -0.21
CA VAL A 37 1.76 6.78 0.62
C VAL A 37 0.45 6.53 -0.16
N ALA A 38 0.09 7.41 -1.10
CA ALA A 38 -1.09 7.27 -1.95
C ALA A 38 -0.98 6.15 -2.99
N PHE A 39 0.25 5.75 -3.36
CA PHE A 39 0.49 4.77 -4.41
C PHE A 39 -0.23 3.43 -4.18
N GLY A 40 -0.19 2.89 -2.97
CA GLY A 40 -0.86 1.64 -2.62
C GLY A 40 -2.38 1.72 -2.81
N PRO A 41 -3.09 2.62 -2.10
CA PRO A 41 -4.53 2.85 -2.24
C PRO A 41 -4.99 3.05 -3.69
N ILE A 42 -4.29 3.89 -4.47
CA ILE A 42 -4.60 4.13 -5.89
C ILE A 42 -4.52 2.81 -6.68
N ASN A 43 -3.44 2.06 -6.54
CA ASN A 43 -3.26 0.79 -7.26
C ASN A 43 -4.23 -0.31 -6.82
N THR A 44 -4.85 -0.17 -5.64
CA THR A 44 -5.91 -1.08 -5.18
C THR A 44 -7.31 -0.71 -5.67
N GLY A 45 -7.48 0.47 -6.28
CA GLY A 45 -8.74 0.95 -6.87
C GLY A 45 -9.59 1.82 -5.93
N CYS A 46 -9.02 2.42 -4.89
CA CYS A 46 -9.74 3.34 -4.01
C CYS A 46 -10.17 4.62 -4.76
N SER A 47 -11.29 5.21 -4.32
CA SER A 47 -11.72 6.52 -4.82
C SER A 47 -10.76 7.63 -4.39
N GLU A 48 -10.78 8.79 -5.06
CA GLU A 48 -9.92 9.92 -4.69
C GLU A 48 -10.15 10.36 -3.24
N GLU A 49 -11.41 10.38 -2.79
CA GLU A 49 -11.80 10.70 -1.41
C GLU A 49 -11.21 9.68 -0.42
N GLU A 50 -11.37 8.38 -0.71
CA GLU A 50 -10.80 7.32 0.14
C GLU A 50 -9.27 7.37 0.21
N VAL A 51 -8.60 7.70 -0.90
CA VAL A 51 -7.14 7.86 -0.93
C VAL A 51 -6.73 9.01 -0.04
N ARG A 52 -7.36 10.18 -0.18
CA ARG A 52 -7.04 11.37 0.64
C ARG A 52 -7.22 11.09 2.12
N ASP A 53 -8.32 10.45 2.51
CA ASP A 53 -8.62 10.11 3.91
C ASP A 53 -7.61 9.11 4.48
N ARG A 54 -7.28 8.05 3.73
CA ARG A 54 -6.31 7.03 4.19
C ARG A 54 -4.90 7.60 4.33
N VAL A 55 -4.46 8.44 3.39
CA VAL A 55 -3.15 9.08 3.46
C VAL A 55 -3.10 10.05 4.64
N ALA A 56 -4.14 10.87 4.83
CA ALA A 56 -4.24 11.77 5.98
C ALA A 56 -4.29 11.02 7.31
N GLN A 57 -4.87 9.81 7.36
CA GLN A 57 -4.85 8.96 8.54
C GLN A 57 -3.47 8.36 8.80
N ALA A 58 -2.74 7.95 7.74
CA ALA A 58 -1.44 7.30 7.85
C ALA A 58 -0.31 8.26 8.24
N LEU A 59 -0.44 9.55 7.89
CA LEU A 59 0.56 10.59 8.14
C LEU A 59 0.31 11.42 9.41
N LYS A 60 -0.71 11.06 10.21
CA LYS A 60 -0.95 11.63 11.54
C LYS A 60 -0.05 10.97 12.58
#